data_AF-A0A9R1P570-F1
#
_entry.id   AF-A0A9R1P570-F1
#
_cell.length_a   1.000
_cell.length_b   1.000
_cell.length_c   1.000
_cell.angle_alpha   90.00
_cell.angle_beta   90.00
_cell.angle_gamma   90.00
#
_symmetry.space_group_name_H-M   'P 1'
#
loop_
_entity.id
_entity.type
_entity.pdbx_description
1 polymer ?
#
loop_
_entity_poly.entity_id
_entity_poly.type
_entity_poly.pdbx_seq_one_letter_code
_entity_poly.pdbx_strand_id
1 'polypeptide(L)'
;MTSGDDDMVDNLELIEKASGSIPLVHIDDVCRAEIFAAEEATSGRYIVCTLNTTAVALAHFLAAKYPQYEINDDRIGHLPEKPRVSIWSDKLIKEGFEYKYKNLDEIYDDLVVYGRTLGLLKY
;
A
#
# COMPACT_ATOMS: atom_id res chain seq x y z
N MET A 1 9.53 5.63 -9.00
CA MET A 1 10.11 4.27 -9.23
C MET A 1 10.01 3.79 -10.69
N THR A 2 9.47 4.58 -11.62
CA THR A 2 10.19 4.90 -12.87
C THR A 2 11.15 6.06 -12.56
N SER A 3 12.00 6.53 -13.47
CA SER A 3 13.01 7.60 -13.25
C SER A 3 12.47 9.00 -12.87
N GLY A 4 11.29 9.11 -12.25
CA GLY A 4 10.61 10.34 -11.86
C GLY A 4 10.42 10.48 -10.34
N ASP A 5 10.85 11.65 -9.87
CA ASP A 5 10.73 12.31 -8.57
C ASP A 5 11.46 11.69 -7.36
N ASP A 6 12.67 12.22 -7.14
CA ASP A 6 13.47 11.93 -5.97
C ASP A 6 12.71 12.18 -4.66
N ASP A 7 11.86 13.20 -4.63
CA ASP A 7 11.00 13.57 -3.51
C ASP A 7 10.00 12.46 -3.12
N MET A 8 9.51 11.68 -4.09
CA MET A 8 8.56 10.59 -3.80
C MET A 8 9.23 9.41 -3.10
N VAL A 9 10.48 9.10 -3.48
CA VAL A 9 11.27 8.06 -2.83
C VAL A 9 11.63 8.47 -1.41
N ASP A 10 12.02 9.74 -1.21
CA ASP A 10 12.33 10.27 0.12
C ASP A 10 11.10 10.27 1.04
N ASN A 11 9.91 10.59 0.51
CA ASN A 11 8.66 10.47 1.25
C ASN A 11 8.34 9.02 1.64
N LEU A 12 8.59 8.05 0.76
CA LEU A 12 8.37 6.64 1.05
C LEU A 12 9.31 6.14 2.16
N GLU A 13 10.59 6.51 2.08
CA GLU A 13 11.57 6.21 3.12
C GLU A 13 11.20 6.88 4.46
N LEU A 14 10.70 8.11 4.43
CA LEU A 14 10.22 8.80 5.63
C LEU A 14 9.04 8.07 6.28
N ILE A 15 8.05 7.64 5.50
CA ILE A 15 6.89 6.87 5.99
C ILE A 15 7.36 5.57 6.63
N GLU A 16 8.28 4.84 5.98
CA GLU A 16 8.80 3.59 6.50
C GLU A 16 9.59 3.78 7.80
N LYS A 17 10.43 4.81 7.88
CA LYS A 17 11.17 5.14 9.11
C LYS A 17 10.23 5.52 10.26
N ALA A 18 9.18 6.29 9.97
CA ALA A 18 8.25 6.78 10.98
C ALA A 18 7.30 5.69 11.50
N SER A 19 6.78 4.83 10.62
CA SER A 19 5.79 3.82 10.98
C SER A 19 6.35 2.41 11.17
N GLY A 20 7.60 2.17 10.76
CA GLY A 20 8.27 0.87 10.81
C GLY A 20 7.88 -0.07 9.67
N SER A 21 7.04 0.38 8.73
CA SER A 21 6.61 -0.34 7.53
C SER A 21 6.01 0.63 6.51
N ILE A 22 5.54 0.11 5.39
CA ILE A 22 4.67 0.83 4.46
C ILE A 22 3.27 0.21 4.60
N PRO A 23 2.35 0.85 5.33
CA PRO A 23 0.97 0.39 5.42
C PRO A 23 0.24 0.67 4.11
N LEU A 24 -0.56 -0.30 3.66
CA LEU A 24 -1.32 -0.23 2.42
C LEU A 24 -2.76 -0.69 2.63
N VAL A 25 -3.66 -0.04 1.91
CA VAL A 25 -5.08 -0.38 1.82
C VAL A 25 -5.59 0.07 0.45
N HIS A 26 -6.50 -0.71 -0.14
CA HIS A 26 -7.16 -0.30 -1.38
C HIS A 26 -8.19 0.81 -1.10
N ILE A 27 -8.32 1.79 -2.00
CA ILE A 27 -9.23 2.93 -1.81
C ILE A 27 -10.70 2.51 -1.66
N ASP A 28 -11.14 1.47 -2.37
CA ASP A 28 -12.49 0.89 -2.23
C ASP A 28 -12.70 0.34 -0.80
N ASP A 29 -11.69 -0.28 -0.19
CA ASP A 29 -11.78 -0.76 1.19
C ASP A 29 -11.79 0.39 2.21
N VAL A 30 -11.13 1.52 1.91
CA VAL A 30 -11.27 2.73 2.74
C VAL A 30 -12.71 3.25 2.72
N CYS A 31 -13.30 3.41 1.53
CA CYS A 31 -14.68 3.86 1.40
C CYS A 31 -15.68 2.90 2.07
N ARG A 32 -15.49 1.59 1.89
CA ARG A 32 -16.30 0.58 2.58
C ARG A 32 -16.15 0.66 4.10
N ALA A 33 -14.94 0.89 4.60
CA ALA A 33 -14.70 1.03 6.03
C ALA A 33 -15.35 2.31 6.60
N GLU A 34 -15.38 3.41 5.84
CA GLU A 34 -16.09 4.62 6.24
C GLU A 34 -17.60 4.41 6.33
N ILE A 35 -18.21 3.72 5.35
CA ILE A 35 -19.64 3.35 5.39
C ILE A 35 -19.92 2.45 6.59
N PHE A 36 -19.11 1.41 6.77
CA PHE A 36 -19.20 0.52 7.92
C PHE A 36 -19.10 1.29 9.25
N ALA A 37 -18.18 2.25 9.33
CA ALA A 37 -18.00 3.10 10.50
C ALA A 37 -19.22 3.99 10.81
N ALA A 38 -19.93 4.43 9.78
CA ALA A 38 -21.12 5.27 9.92
C ALA A 38 -22.37 4.45 10.31
N GLU A 39 -22.48 3.22 9.83
CA GLU A 39 -23.70 2.40 9.97
C GLU A 39 -23.64 1.44 11.17
N GLU A 40 -22.51 0.77 11.37
CA GLU A 40 -22.43 -0.44 12.21
C GLU A 40 -21.38 -0.34 13.34
N ALA A 41 -20.37 0.51 13.18
CA ALA A 41 -19.23 0.49 14.08
C ALA A 41 -19.48 1.15 15.43
N THR A 42 -18.67 0.76 16.41
CA THR A 42 -18.66 1.43 17.72
C THR A 42 -17.96 2.80 17.64
N SER A 43 -18.05 3.59 18.71
CA SER A 43 -17.39 4.90 18.77
C SER A 43 -15.87 4.81 18.82
N GLY A 44 -15.21 5.92 18.47
CA GLY A 44 -13.75 6.07 18.57
C GLY A 44 -13.06 6.04 17.22
N ARG A 45 -11.82 5.53 17.21
CA ARG A 45 -10.94 5.56 16.03
C ARG A 45 -10.71 4.16 15.48
N TYR A 46 -10.65 4.05 14.16
CA TYR A 46 -10.29 2.83 13.46
C TYR A 46 -9.03 3.06 12.64
N ILE A 47 -8.16 2.05 12.63
CA ILE A 47 -7.11 1.93 11.64
C ILE A 47 -7.71 1.15 10.46
N VAL A 48 -7.49 1.65 9.25
CA VAL A 48 -7.86 0.98 8.00
C VAL A 48 -6.58 0.69 7.24
N CYS A 49 -6.08 -0.53 7.40
CA CYS A 49 -4.83 -1.03 6.83
C CYS A 49 -4.96 -2.53 6.61
N THR A 50 -4.75 -2.99 5.38
CA THR A 50 -4.86 -4.40 5.01
C THR A 50 -3.51 -5.09 5.02
N LEU A 51 -2.47 -4.39 4.56
CA LEU A 51 -1.13 -4.93 4.34
C LEU A 51 -0.08 -4.02 4.93
N ASN A 52 1.01 -4.64 5.39
CA ASN A 52 2.21 -3.94 5.82
C ASN A 52 3.38 -4.49 5.00
N THR A 53 4.05 -3.63 4.24
CA THR A 53 5.22 -3.98 3.41
C THR A 53 6.43 -3.12 3.78
N THR A 54 7.50 -3.17 2.99
CA THR A 54 8.60 -2.19 3.03
C THR A 54 8.88 -1.68 1.62
N ALA A 55 9.66 -0.61 1.50
CA ALA A 55 10.00 -0.02 0.22
C ALA A 55 10.71 -1.04 -0.66
N VAL A 56 11.64 -1.81 -0.07
CA VAL A 56 12.40 -2.85 -0.76
C VAL A 56 11.49 -3.99 -1.22
N ALA A 57 10.67 -4.53 -0.31
CA ALA A 57 9.76 -5.62 -0.66
C ALA A 57 8.75 -5.20 -1.74
N LEU A 58 8.27 -3.96 -1.68
CA LEU A 58 7.38 -3.39 -2.67
C LEU A 58 8.08 -3.20 -4.03
N ALA A 59 9.30 -2.67 -4.04
CA ALA A 59 10.08 -2.50 -5.26
C ALA A 59 10.36 -3.83 -5.96
N HIS A 60 10.74 -4.86 -5.21
CA HIS A 60 10.96 -6.21 -5.75
C HIS A 60 9.69 -6.82 -6.31
N PHE A 61 8.56 -6.69 -5.59
CA PHE A 61 7.25 -7.11 -6.10
C PHE A 61 6.91 -6.43 -7.44
N LEU A 62 7.06 -5.11 -7.51
CA LEU A 62 6.76 -4.34 -8.72
C LEU A 62 7.70 -4.67 -9.88
N ALA A 63 9.00 -4.82 -9.61
CA ALA A 63 10.00 -5.21 -10.61
C ALA A 63 9.71 -6.59 -11.21
N ALA A 64 9.33 -7.55 -10.35
CA ALA A 64 8.99 -8.90 -10.78
C ALA A 64 7.68 -8.96 -11.57
N LYS A 65 6.66 -8.22 -11.12
CA LYS A 65 5.31 -8.28 -11.70
C LYS A 65 5.16 -7.41 -12.96
N TYR A 66 5.83 -6.26 -13.01
CA TYR A 66 5.73 -5.29 -14.08
C TYR A 66 7.11 -4.90 -14.63
N PRO A 67 7.85 -5.84 -15.23
CA PRO A 67 9.22 -5.61 -15.68
C PRO A 67 9.33 -4.47 -16.72
N GLN A 68 8.25 -4.15 -17.44
CA GLN A 68 8.20 -3.05 -18.41
C GLN A 68 8.39 -1.65 -17.79
N TYR A 69 8.31 -1.50 -16.47
CA TYR A 69 8.47 -0.21 -15.79
C TYR A 69 9.87 0.03 -15.24
N GLU A 70 10.82 -0.89 -15.44
CA GLU A 70 12.24 -0.71 -15.09
C GLU A 70 12.42 -0.16 -13.65
N ILE A 71 11.78 -0.83 -12.68
CA ILE A 71 11.80 -0.42 -11.28
C ILE A 71 13.23 -0.49 -10.74
N ASN A 72 13.76 0.63 -10.26
CA ASN A 72 15.09 0.75 -9.66
C ASN A 72 14.99 0.90 -8.12
N ASP A 73 15.72 0.07 -7.38
CA ASP A 73 15.76 0.05 -5.92
C ASP A 73 17.09 0.53 -5.31
N ASP A 74 18.03 1.05 -6.10
CA ASP A 74 19.39 1.47 -5.65
C ASP A 74 19.36 2.46 -4.48
N ARG A 75 18.35 3.36 -4.45
CA ARG A 75 18.19 4.37 -3.41
C ARG A 75 17.61 3.84 -2.10
N ILE A 76 16.94 2.70 -2.13
CA ILE A 76 16.24 2.13 -0.98
C ILE A 76 16.81 0.77 -0.57
N GLY A 77 17.79 0.24 -1.30
CA GLY A 77 18.40 -1.07 -1.01
C GLY A 77 19.07 -1.17 0.37
N HIS A 78 19.34 -0.05 1.05
CA HIS A 78 19.81 -0.04 2.44
C HIS A 78 18.69 -0.21 3.48
N LEU A 79 17.43 -0.12 3.08
CA LEU A 79 16.27 -0.29 3.96
C LEU A 79 15.98 -1.77 4.21
N PRO A 80 15.27 -2.11 5.32
CA PRO A 80 14.96 -3.50 5.63
C PRO A 80 13.96 -4.12 4.63
N GLU A 81 14.17 -5.39 4.31
CA GLU A 81 13.26 -6.16 3.45
C GLU A 81 11.98 -6.62 4.20
N LYS A 82 12.01 -6.60 5.54
CA LYS A 82 10.88 -6.99 6.37
C LYS A 82 10.40 -5.82 7.25
N PRO A 83 9.08 -5.65 7.39
CA PRO A 83 8.50 -4.68 8.32
C PRO A 83 9.07 -4.82 9.73
N ARG A 84 9.44 -3.70 10.36
CA ARG A 84 9.82 -3.66 11.79
C ARG A 84 8.59 -3.66 12.69
N VAL A 85 7.52 -3.03 12.20
CA VAL A 85 6.23 -2.90 12.89
C VAL A 85 5.11 -3.12 11.89
N SER A 86 4.07 -3.82 12.30
CA SER A 86 2.83 -3.93 11.54
C SER A 86 1.76 -3.05 12.16
N ILE A 87 1.06 -2.31 11.32
CA ILE A 87 -0.14 -1.54 11.65
C ILE A 87 -1.34 -2.47 11.52
N TRP A 88 -2.10 -2.61 12.61
CA TRP A 88 -3.17 -3.59 12.73
C TRP A 88 -4.56 -2.93 12.74
N SER A 89 -5.47 -3.51 11.97
CA SER A 89 -6.88 -3.10 11.88
C SER A 89 -7.80 -3.96 12.76
N ASP A 90 -7.26 -4.54 13.84
CA ASP A 90 -7.93 -5.54 14.67
C ASP A 90 -9.30 -5.09 15.17
N LYS A 91 -9.44 -3.82 15.57
CA LYS A 91 -10.72 -3.29 16.05
C LYS A 91 -11.79 -3.36 14.94
N LEU A 92 -11.44 -2.89 13.74
CA LEU A 92 -12.32 -2.86 12.59
C LEU A 92 -12.76 -4.28 12.18
N ILE A 93 -11.80 -5.22 12.14
CA ILE A 93 -12.06 -6.63 11.79
C ILE A 93 -12.91 -7.31 12.87
N LYS A 94 -12.63 -7.07 14.16
CA LYS A 94 -13.41 -7.65 15.27
C LYS A 94 -14.87 -7.21 15.27
N GLU A 95 -15.16 -6.03 14.73
CA GLU A 95 -16.53 -5.53 14.61
C GLU A 95 -17.26 -6.06 13.37
N GLY A 96 -16.58 -6.81 12.50
CA GLY A 96 -17.19 -7.52 11.37
C GLY A 96 -16.85 -6.97 9.99
N PHE A 97 -15.95 -5.97 9.90
CA PHE A 97 -15.49 -5.49 8.60
C PHE A 97 -14.58 -6.50 7.91
N GLU A 98 -14.85 -6.77 6.63
CA GLU A 98 -14.06 -7.66 5.80
C GLU A 98 -13.43 -6.93 4.60
N TYR A 99 -12.10 -6.95 4.55
CA TYR A 99 -11.33 -6.43 3.41
C TYR A 99 -11.60 -7.25 2.14
N LYS A 100 -11.85 -6.53 1.05
CA LYS A 100 -12.05 -7.14 -0.28
C LYS A 100 -10.71 -7.41 -0.96
N TYR A 101 -9.72 -6.53 -0.78
CA TYR A 101 -8.40 -6.63 -1.42
C TYR A 101 -7.37 -7.05 -0.37
N LYS A 102 -6.82 -8.26 -0.49
CA LYS A 102 -6.06 -8.94 0.57
C LYS A 102 -4.57 -9.10 0.29
N ASN A 103 -4.11 -8.82 -0.92
CA ASN A 103 -2.73 -8.98 -1.33
C ASN A 103 -2.29 -7.84 -2.26
N LEU A 104 -0.97 -7.74 -2.49
CA LEU A 104 -0.41 -6.70 -3.35
C LEU A 104 -0.88 -6.84 -4.81
N ASP A 105 -1.13 -8.07 -5.27
CA ASP A 105 -1.60 -8.32 -6.63
C ASP A 105 -2.92 -7.59 -6.90
N GLU A 106 -3.92 -7.83 -6.06
CA GLU A 106 -5.25 -7.22 -6.18
C GLU A 106 -5.19 -5.69 -6.10
N ILE A 107 -4.36 -5.12 -5.22
CA ILE A 107 -4.24 -3.65 -5.07
C ILE A 107 -3.52 -3.03 -6.27
N TYR A 108 -2.39 -3.60 -6.69
CA TYR A 108 -1.57 -3.00 -7.74
C TYR A 108 -2.07 -3.32 -9.14
N ASP A 109 -2.76 -4.44 -9.37
CA ASP A 109 -3.40 -4.73 -10.66
C ASP A 109 -4.44 -3.65 -10.99
N ASP A 110 -5.31 -3.34 -10.03
CA ASP A 110 -6.31 -2.29 -10.16
C ASP A 110 -5.65 -0.90 -10.39
N LEU A 111 -4.59 -0.59 -9.65
CA LEU A 111 -3.82 0.64 -9.84
C LEU A 111 -3.21 0.74 -11.24
N VAL A 112 -2.58 -0.34 -11.73
CA VAL A 112 -1.92 -0.35 -13.04
C VAL A 112 -2.94 -0.26 -14.17
N VAL A 113 -4.06 -0.99 -14.07
CA VAL A 113 -5.18 -0.90 -15.03
C VAL A 113 -5.74 0.52 -15.06
N TYR A 114 -5.98 1.13 -13.90
CA TYR A 114 -6.46 2.51 -13.79
C TYR A 114 -5.46 3.50 -14.41
N GLY A 115 -4.18 3.41 -14.06
CA GLY A 115 -3.13 4.27 -14.59
C GLY A 115 -2.97 4.16 -16.11
N ARG A 116 -3.08 2.96 -16.68
CA ARG A 116 -3.07 2.73 -18.14
C ARG A 116 -4.29 3.34 -18.83
N THR A 117 -5.47 3.15 -18.24
CA THR A 117 -6.74 3.69 -18.79
C THR A 117 -6.72 5.22 -18.85
N LEU A 118 -6.06 5.87 -17.88
CA LEU A 118 -5.87 7.32 -17.86
C LEU A 118 -4.69 7.82 -18.72
N GLY A 119 -3.91 6.90 -19.31
CA GLY A 119 -2.69 7.26 -20.05
C GLY A 119 -1.53 7.75 -19.16
N LEU A 120 -1.60 7.51 -17.84
CA LEU A 120 -0.54 7.84 -16.87
C LEU A 120 0.58 6.79 -16.87
N LEU A 121 0.22 5.53 -17.17
CA LEU A 121 1.15 4.42 -17.30
C LEU A 121 1.16 3.90 -18.74
N LYS A 122 2.36 3.56 -19.23
CA LYS A 122 2.53 2.91 -20.53
C LYS A 122 2.12 1.44 -20.45
N TYR A 123 1.75 0.88 -21.60
CA TYR A 123 1.51 -0.54 -21.75
C TYR A 123 2.81 -1.32 -21.63
#